data_AF-A0A9D1ZZF2-F1
#
_entry.id   AF-A0A9D1ZZF2-F1
#
_cell.length_a   1.000
_cell.length_b   1.000
_cell.length_c   1.000
_cell.angle_alpha   90.00
_cell.angle_beta   90.00
_cell.angle_gamma   90.00
#
_symmetry.space_group_name_H-M   'P 1'
#
loop_
_entity.id
_entity.type
_entity.pdbx_description
1 polymer ?
#
loop_
_entity_poly.entity_id
_entity_poly.type
_entity_poly.pdbx_seq_one_letter_code
_entity_poly.pdbx_strand_id
1 'polypeptide(L)'
;MQAYIWGVCGAVIITALAVLLLPEGKTGKFIHGILKLFCLLVMLTPLFGLFEQFLAGGSPGGADTSAEAELDDEFIEYMFSRRAREEEQDLEDWTAEEFGVTAEAQVLWEYAEYSYNVTEVKINIKNFGMNGEDEHIFIIGQIETRLKEWLPEAEVTVYG
;
A
#
# COMPACT_ATOMS: atom_id res chain seq x y z
N MET A 1 -26.88 -11.18 1.45
CA MET A 1 -27.52 -11.55 0.16
C MET A 1 -28.61 -12.60 0.31
N GLN A 2 -28.31 -13.84 0.74
CA GLN A 2 -29.31 -14.91 0.85
C GLN A 2 -30.47 -14.55 1.79
N ALA A 3 -30.21 -14.09 3.01
CA ALA A 3 -31.25 -13.68 3.97
C ALA A 3 -32.17 -12.54 3.45
N TYR A 4 -31.61 -11.60 2.68
CA TYR A 4 -32.37 -10.53 2.04
C TYR A 4 -33.32 -11.06 0.96
N ILE A 5 -32.83 -11.95 0.10
CA ILE A 5 -33.64 -12.61 -0.94
C ILE A 5 -34.79 -13.40 -0.29
N TRP A 6 -34.51 -14.16 0.77
CA TRP A 6 -35.55 -14.85 1.54
C TRP A 6 -36.56 -13.88 2.18
N GLY A 7 -36.10 -12.74 2.69
CA GLY A 7 -36.96 -11.69 3.25
C GLY A 7 -37.90 -11.06 2.22
N VAL A 8 -37.39 -10.74 1.03
CA VAL A 8 -38.20 -10.18 -0.07
C VAL A 8 -39.21 -11.21 -0.56
N CYS A 9 -38.77 -12.45 -0.82
CA CYS A 9 -39.66 -13.54 -1.23
C CYS A 9 -40.77 -13.80 -0.19
N GLY A 10 -40.42 -13.84 1.11
CA GLY A 10 -41.38 -14.00 2.20
C GLY A 10 -42.41 -12.87 2.26
N ALA A 11 -41.96 -11.61 2.18
CA ALA A 11 -42.84 -10.44 2.20
C ALA A 11 -43.84 -10.42 1.04
N VAL A 12 -43.41 -10.85 -0.16
CA VAL A 12 -44.28 -10.95 -1.35
C VAL A 12 -45.31 -12.08 -1.20
N ILE A 13 -44.90 -13.25 -0.72
CA ILE A 13 -45.81 -14.40 -0.54
C ILE A 13 -46.87 -14.10 0.54
N ILE A 14 -46.47 -13.53 1.68
CA ILE A 14 -47.39 -13.15 2.76
C ILE A 14 -48.38 -12.09 2.26
N THR A 15 -47.89 -11.11 1.50
CA THR A 15 -48.76 -10.08 0.89
C THR A 15 -49.77 -10.69 -0.07
N ALA A 16 -49.35 -11.63 -0.93
CA ALA A 16 -50.26 -12.31 -1.85
C ALA A 16 -51.34 -13.12 -1.12
N LEU A 17 -50.96 -13.85 -0.05
CA LEU A 17 -51.90 -14.60 0.80
C LEU A 17 -52.87 -13.67 1.52
N ALA A 18 -52.40 -12.56 2.07
CA ALA A 18 -53.24 -11.58 2.75
C ALA A 18 -54.28 -10.97 1.80
N VAL A 19 -53.91 -10.71 0.54
CA VAL A 19 -54.84 -10.19 -0.47
C VAL A 19 -55.89 -11.23 -0.85
N LEU A 20 -55.54 -12.51 -0.92
CA LEU A 20 -56.46 -13.60 -1.26
C LEU A 20 -57.50 -13.87 -0.16
N LEU A 21 -57.13 -13.65 1.11
CA LEU A 21 -58.02 -13.83 2.26
C LEU A 21 -58.94 -12.63 2.51
N LEU A 22 -58.66 -11.46 1.92
CA LEU A 22 -59.43 -10.25 2.13
C LEU A 22 -60.65 -10.17 1.19
N PRO A 23 -61.84 -9.83 1.71
CA PRO A 23 -63.03 -9.69 0.89
C PRO A 23 -62.92 -8.46 -0.04
N GLU A 24 -63.55 -8.54 -1.23
CA GLU A 24 -63.53 -7.50 -2.29
C GLU A 24 -64.37 -6.24 -1.96
N GLY A 25 -64.21 -5.70 -0.75
CA GLY A 25 -64.85 -4.47 -0.28
C GLY A 25 -63.96 -3.23 -0.39
N LYS A 26 -64.51 -2.06 -0.02
CA LYS A 26 -63.74 -0.79 0.03
C LYS A 26 -62.51 -0.89 0.95
N THR A 27 -62.61 -1.63 2.04
CA THR A 27 -61.50 -1.86 2.99
C THR A 27 -60.41 -2.77 2.41
N GLY A 28 -60.78 -3.80 1.63
CA GLY A 28 -59.82 -4.68 0.95
C GLY A 28 -58.95 -3.93 -0.06
N LYS A 29 -59.54 -2.97 -0.80
CA LYS A 29 -58.81 -2.09 -1.72
C LYS A 29 -57.77 -1.21 -1.02
N PHE A 30 -58.10 -0.71 0.18
CA PHE A 30 -57.17 0.11 0.98
C PHE A 30 -56.02 -0.72 1.54
N ILE A 31 -56.30 -1.90 2.10
CA ILE A 31 -55.28 -2.81 2.64
C ILE A 31 -54.35 -3.30 1.52
N HIS A 32 -54.90 -3.60 0.34
CA HIS A 32 -54.10 -3.98 -0.82
C HIS A 32 -53.12 -2.88 -1.25
N GLY A 33 -53.53 -1.60 -1.15
CA GLY A 33 -52.65 -0.45 -1.39
C GLY A 33 -51.50 -0.38 -0.39
N ILE A 34 -51.79 -0.56 0.91
CA ILE A 34 -50.78 -0.55 1.98
C ILE A 34 -49.79 -1.71 1.82
N LEU A 35 -50.27 -2.91 1.50
CA LEU A 35 -49.41 -4.07 1.29
C LEU A 35 -48.48 -3.90 0.09
N LYS A 36 -48.97 -3.29 -1.01
CA LYS A 36 -48.14 -2.94 -2.16
C LYS A 36 -47.06 -1.92 -1.80
N LEU A 37 -47.41 -0.90 -1.01
CA LEU A 37 -46.45 0.08 -0.52
C LEU A 37 -45.38 -0.57 0.38
N PHE A 38 -45.80 -1.51 1.23
CA PHE A 38 -44.89 -2.28 2.08
C PHE A 38 -43.91 -3.14 1.27
N CYS A 39 -44.41 -3.88 0.27
CA CYS A 39 -43.55 -4.65 -0.64
C CYS A 39 -42.55 -3.75 -1.40
N LEU A 40 -42.98 -2.58 -1.85
CA LEU A 40 -42.12 -1.59 -2.49
C LEU A 40 -41.02 -1.10 -1.54
N LEU A 41 -41.36 -0.81 -0.28
CA LEU A 41 -40.40 -0.39 0.74
C LEU A 41 -39.36 -1.49 1.02
N VAL A 42 -39.80 -2.74 1.18
CA VAL A 42 -38.90 -3.90 1.34
C VAL A 42 -37.96 -4.05 0.15
N MET A 43 -38.43 -3.83 -1.07
CA MET A 43 -37.57 -3.84 -2.27
C MET A 43 -36.58 -2.67 -2.32
N LEU A 44 -36.91 -1.53 -1.71
CA LEU A 44 -36.04 -0.35 -1.62
C LEU A 44 -35.03 -0.40 -0.47
N THR A 45 -35.14 -1.35 0.46
CA THR A 45 -34.17 -1.53 1.56
C THR A 45 -32.68 -1.54 1.15
N PRO A 46 -32.23 -2.23 0.07
CA PRO A 46 -30.83 -2.18 -0.35
C PRO A 46 -30.40 -0.80 -0.85
N LEU A 47 -31.33 0.02 -1.34
CA LEU A 47 -31.04 1.38 -1.78
C LEU A 47 -30.67 2.29 -0.60
N PHE A 48 -31.29 2.10 0.58
CA PHE A 48 -30.95 2.88 1.77
C PHE A 48 -29.53 2.56 2.27
N GLY A 49 -29.11 1.30 2.19
CA GLY A 49 -27.72 0.91 2.50
C GLY A 49 -26.70 1.51 1.52
N LEU A 50 -27.03 1.58 0.23
CA LEU A 50 -26.18 2.26 -0.77
C LEU A 50 -26.12 3.78 -0.53
N PHE A 51 -27.21 4.39 -0.07
CA PHE A 51 -27.27 5.82 0.24
C PHE A 51 -26.44 6.18 1.48
N GLU A 52 -26.49 5.36 2.53
CA GLU A 52 -25.61 5.51 3.69
C GLU A 52 -24.13 5.35 3.31
N GLN A 53 -23.81 4.35 2.47
CA GLN A 53 -22.45 4.14 1.97
C GLN A 53 -21.95 5.35 1.16
N PHE A 54 -22.80 5.92 0.30
CA PHE A 54 -22.50 7.13 -0.46
C PHE A 54 -22.27 8.37 0.42
N LEU A 55 -23.11 8.57 1.44
CA LEU A 55 -22.95 9.70 2.38
C LEU A 55 -21.74 9.54 3.32
N ALA A 56 -21.37 8.31 3.65
CA ALA A 56 -20.21 7.99 4.47
C ALA A 56 -18.87 7.97 3.69
N GLY A 57 -18.87 8.31 2.40
CA GLY A 57 -17.67 8.33 1.55
C GLY A 57 -17.19 6.95 1.10
N GLY A 58 -18.01 5.91 1.26
CA GLY A 58 -17.73 4.55 0.80
C GLY A 58 -18.14 4.34 -0.67
N SER A 59 -17.28 3.69 -1.45
CA SER A 59 -17.60 3.32 -2.83
C SER A 59 -18.68 2.22 -2.87
N PRO A 60 -19.74 2.36 -3.68
CA PRO A 60 -20.80 1.36 -3.78
C PRO A 60 -20.34 0.20 -4.67
N GLY A 61 -19.80 -0.85 -4.06
CA GLY A 61 -19.42 -2.08 -4.74
C GLY A 61 -18.02 -2.55 -4.35
N GLY A 62 -17.92 -3.21 -3.20
CA GLY A 62 -16.69 -3.88 -2.80
C GLY A 62 -17.03 -4.86 -1.69
N ALA A 63 -16.87 -6.14 -1.96
CA ALA A 63 -16.73 -7.15 -0.92
C ALA A 63 -15.67 -6.66 0.08
N ASP A 64 -15.97 -6.74 1.38
CA ASP A 64 -15.04 -6.58 2.50
C ASP A 64 -13.64 -6.06 2.13
N THR A 65 -13.52 -4.78 1.78
CA THR A 65 -12.21 -4.12 1.61
C THR A 65 -11.74 -3.51 2.92
N SER A 66 -12.11 -4.14 4.05
CA SER A 66 -11.48 -3.90 5.35
C SER A 66 -10.26 -4.78 5.57
N ALA A 67 -9.86 -5.56 4.56
CA ALA A 67 -8.43 -5.81 4.39
C ALA A 67 -7.85 -4.49 3.87
N GLU A 68 -7.30 -3.67 4.78
CA GLU A 68 -6.12 -2.89 4.42
C GLU A 68 -5.26 -3.84 3.58
N ALA A 69 -4.99 -3.49 2.31
CA ALA A 69 -4.19 -4.33 1.46
C ALA A 69 -2.89 -4.61 2.24
N GLU A 70 -2.75 -5.83 2.74
CA GLU A 70 -1.62 -6.22 3.58
C GLU A 70 -0.42 -6.04 2.67
N LEU A 71 0.35 -4.98 2.93
CA LEU A 71 1.49 -4.65 2.11
C LEU A 71 2.47 -5.80 2.27
N ASP A 72 2.93 -6.32 1.14
CA ASP A 72 3.87 -7.43 1.12
C ASP A 72 5.23 -6.89 1.56
N ASP A 73 5.45 -6.89 2.87
CA ASP A 73 6.68 -6.40 3.50
C ASP A 73 7.91 -7.12 2.94
N GLU A 74 7.79 -8.41 2.59
CA GLU A 74 8.87 -9.19 1.97
C GLU A 74 9.20 -8.67 0.58
N PHE A 75 8.18 -8.32 -0.22
CA PHE A 75 8.40 -7.69 -1.53
C PHE A 75 9.06 -6.30 -1.39
N ILE A 76 8.63 -5.49 -0.43
CA ILE A 76 9.20 -4.17 -0.19
C ILE A 76 10.67 -4.28 0.25
N GLU A 77 10.95 -5.17 1.21
CA GLU A 77 12.31 -5.45 1.69
C GLU A 77 13.21 -5.97 0.55
N TYR A 78 12.68 -6.84 -0.32
CA TYR A 78 13.38 -7.31 -1.50
C TYR A 78 13.72 -6.18 -2.48
N MET A 79 12.76 -5.28 -2.75
CA MET A 79 12.97 -4.16 -3.67
C MET A 79 14.01 -3.16 -3.12
N PHE A 80 13.99 -2.86 -1.83
CA PHE A 80 14.99 -2.01 -1.20
C PHE A 80 16.36 -2.67 -1.09
N SER A 81 16.41 -3.97 -0.78
CA SER A 81 17.66 -4.75 -0.83
C SER A 81 18.29 -4.71 -2.22
N ARG A 82 17.46 -4.81 -3.27
CA ARG A 82 17.93 -4.73 -4.64
C ARG A 82 18.46 -3.34 -4.98
N ARG A 83 17.73 -2.29 -4.59
CA ARG A 83 18.16 -0.90 -4.79
C ARG A 83 19.50 -0.62 -4.08
N ALA A 84 19.67 -1.07 -2.85
CA ALA A 84 20.93 -0.90 -2.11
C ALA A 84 22.11 -1.53 -2.84
N ARG A 85 21.96 -2.74 -3.42
CA ARG A 85 23.01 -3.38 -4.22
C ARG A 85 23.34 -2.63 -5.52
N GLU A 86 22.33 -2.04 -6.15
CA GLU A 86 22.55 -1.20 -7.33
C GLU A 86 23.32 0.08 -6.94
N GLU A 87 22.98 0.71 -5.81
CA GLU A 87 23.71 1.85 -5.25
C GLU A 87 25.15 1.49 -4.83
N GLU A 88 25.37 0.30 -4.25
CA GLU A 88 26.71 -0.23 -3.94
C GLU A 88 27.56 -0.33 -5.22
N GLN A 89 27.02 -0.93 -6.28
CA GLN A 89 27.74 -1.06 -7.54
C GLN A 89 28.05 0.31 -8.18
N ASP A 90 27.09 1.23 -8.17
CA ASP A 90 27.29 2.60 -8.68
C ASP A 90 28.40 3.33 -7.92
N LEU A 91 28.51 3.12 -6.61
CA LEU A 91 29.57 3.67 -5.78
C LEU A 91 30.95 3.06 -6.09
N GLU A 92 31.01 1.74 -6.30
CA GLU A 92 32.24 1.06 -6.71
C GLU A 92 32.74 1.59 -8.06
N ASP A 93 31.86 1.65 -9.06
CA ASP A 93 32.16 2.17 -10.39
C ASP A 93 32.59 3.65 -10.32
N TRP A 94 31.89 4.48 -9.54
CA TRP A 94 32.27 5.88 -9.32
C TRP A 94 33.67 6.02 -8.69
N THR A 95 34.00 5.20 -7.68
CA THR A 95 35.33 5.26 -7.07
C THR A 95 36.44 4.85 -8.05
N ALA A 96 36.16 3.91 -8.93
CA ALA A 96 37.09 3.48 -9.98
C ALA A 96 37.27 4.54 -11.07
N GLU A 97 36.19 5.18 -11.51
CA GLU A 97 36.23 6.19 -12.58
C GLU A 97 36.87 7.51 -12.11
N GLU A 98 36.51 8.01 -10.93
CA GLU A 98 36.93 9.33 -10.48
C GLU A 98 38.29 9.32 -9.76
N PHE A 99 38.58 8.26 -9.00
CA PHE A 99 39.79 8.18 -8.17
C PHE A 99 40.77 7.10 -8.63
N GLY A 100 40.39 6.26 -9.59
CA GLY A 100 41.25 5.18 -10.09
C GLY A 100 41.48 4.08 -9.05
N VAL A 101 40.61 3.96 -8.05
CA VAL A 101 40.73 2.96 -6.97
C VAL A 101 39.71 1.85 -7.11
N THR A 102 40.08 0.64 -6.72
CA THR A 102 39.11 -0.47 -6.62
C THR A 102 38.63 -0.55 -5.19
N ALA A 103 37.33 -0.36 -4.98
CA ALA A 103 36.70 -0.45 -3.67
C ALA A 103 35.55 -1.46 -3.66
N GLU A 104 35.17 -1.87 -2.45
CA GLU A 104 33.95 -2.62 -2.16
C GLU A 104 33.03 -1.67 -1.37
N ALA A 105 31.82 -1.45 -1.87
CA ALA A 105 30.84 -0.59 -1.23
C ALA A 105 29.80 -1.41 -0.47
N GLN A 106 29.37 -0.89 0.68
CA GLN A 106 28.27 -1.46 1.45
C GLN A 106 27.31 -0.35 1.88
N VAL A 107 26.05 -0.50 1.53
CA VAL A 107 24.98 0.44 1.86
C VAL A 107 24.03 -0.21 2.86
N LEU A 108 24.06 0.31 4.09
CA LEU A 108 23.14 -0.05 5.15
C LEU A 108 21.95 0.90 5.12
N TRP A 109 20.75 0.32 5.20
CA TRP A 109 19.50 1.04 5.08
C TRP A 109 18.49 0.51 6.09
N GLU A 110 17.56 1.38 6.45
CA GLU A 110 16.41 1.06 7.26
C GLU A 110 15.13 1.43 6.53
N TYR A 111 14.11 0.60 6.74
CA TYR A 111 12.77 0.83 6.25
C TYR A 111 11.90 1.37 7.39
N ALA A 112 11.45 2.62 7.24
CA ALA A 112 10.51 3.26 8.14
C ALA A 112 9.46 4.02 7.32
N GLU A 113 8.19 3.85 7.68
CA GLU A 113 7.06 4.57 7.04
C GLU A 113 7.01 4.45 5.50
N TYR A 114 7.30 3.28 4.95
CA TYR A 114 7.33 3.05 3.50
C TYR A 114 8.47 3.76 2.75
N SER A 115 9.47 4.27 3.47
CA SER A 115 10.62 4.98 2.91
C SER A 115 11.91 4.15 3.03
N TYR A 116 12.73 4.25 1.98
CA TYR A 116 14.10 3.75 1.96
C TYR A 116 15.03 4.83 2.52
N ASN A 117 15.59 4.58 3.71
CA ASN A 117 16.49 5.52 4.37
C ASN A 117 17.88 4.88 4.49
N VAL A 118 18.88 5.49 3.87
CA VAL A 118 20.28 5.06 4.00
C VAL A 118 20.79 5.54 5.35
N THR A 119 21.21 4.60 6.19
CA THR A 119 21.72 4.90 7.54
C THR A 119 23.24 4.97 7.56
N GLU A 120 23.91 4.10 6.81
CA GLU A 120 25.37 4.03 6.81
C GLU A 120 25.90 3.59 5.43
N VAL A 121 26.98 4.23 4.97
CA VAL A 121 27.72 3.86 3.76
C VAL A 121 29.16 3.56 4.13
N LYS A 122 29.62 2.36 3.80
CA LYS A 122 30.99 1.90 4.01
C LYS A 122 31.67 1.69 2.66
N ILE A 123 32.82 2.32 2.47
CA ILE A 123 33.69 2.08 1.31
C ILE A 123 34.99 1.47 1.81
N ASN A 124 35.29 0.26 1.33
CA ASN A 124 36.52 -0.46 1.61
C ASN A 124 37.40 -0.49 0.36
N ILE A 125 38.42 0.37 0.33
CA ILE A 125 39.36 0.46 -0.79
C ILE A 125 40.29 -0.75 -0.75
N LYS A 126 40.19 -1.63 -1.76
CA LYS A 126 41.03 -2.83 -1.89
C LYS A 126 42.35 -2.53 -2.59
N ASN A 127 42.37 -1.54 -3.47
CA ASN A 127 43.55 -1.18 -4.24
C ASN A 127 43.54 0.31 -4.60
N PHE A 128 44.58 1.03 -4.18
CA PHE A 128 44.77 2.44 -4.45
C PHE A 128 45.45 2.74 -5.80
N GLY A 129 45.83 1.72 -6.58
CA GLY A 129 46.55 1.89 -7.84
C GLY A 129 48.06 2.10 -7.66
N MET A 130 48.72 2.79 -8.59
CA MET A 130 50.15 3.17 -8.50
C MET A 130 50.35 4.46 -7.68
N ASN A 131 49.51 4.69 -6.68
CA ASN A 131 49.55 5.89 -5.85
C ASN A 131 50.47 5.67 -4.64
N GLY A 132 51.08 6.74 -4.13
CA GLY A 132 51.94 6.70 -2.95
C GLY A 132 51.15 6.67 -1.64
N GLU A 133 51.74 6.21 -0.53
CA GLU A 133 51.05 6.08 0.77
C GLU A 133 50.42 7.41 1.27
N ASP A 134 51.05 8.56 1.00
CA ASP A 134 50.50 9.88 1.35
C ASP A 134 49.25 10.25 0.50
N GLU A 135 49.16 9.73 -0.72
CA GLU A 135 48.00 9.91 -1.60
C GLU A 135 46.81 9.07 -1.16
N HIS A 136 47.03 7.95 -0.46
CA HIS A 136 45.95 7.08 0.02
C HIS A 136 45.06 7.80 1.06
N ILE A 137 45.69 8.45 2.05
CA ILE A 137 44.98 9.23 3.07
C ILE A 137 44.19 10.37 2.43
N PHE A 138 44.78 10.99 1.40
CA PHE A 138 44.13 12.08 0.67
C PHE A 138 42.92 11.61 -0.13
N ILE A 139 43.00 10.45 -0.80
CA ILE A 139 41.89 9.86 -1.56
C ILE A 139 40.76 9.45 -0.61
N ILE A 140 41.06 8.79 0.51
CA ILE A 140 40.06 8.42 1.54
C ILE A 140 39.27 9.66 1.98
N GLY A 141 39.97 10.74 2.34
CA GLY A 141 39.33 11.97 2.82
C GLY A 141 38.47 12.66 1.76
N GLN A 142 38.86 12.59 0.47
CA GLN A 142 38.05 13.14 -0.61
C GLN A 142 36.77 12.35 -0.84
N ILE A 143 36.87 11.02 -0.85
CA ILE A 143 35.71 10.12 -1.00
C ILE A 143 34.73 10.37 0.15
N GLU A 144 35.22 10.41 1.38
CA GLU A 144 34.40 10.67 2.57
C GLU A 144 33.69 12.03 2.50
N THR A 145 34.41 13.07 2.07
CA THR A 145 33.82 14.42 1.94
C THR A 145 32.72 14.47 0.88
N ARG A 146 32.97 13.89 -0.30
CA ARG A 146 31.98 13.81 -1.39
C ARG A 146 30.73 13.05 -0.98
N LEU A 147 30.89 11.91 -0.31
CA LEU A 147 29.77 11.10 0.16
C LEU A 147 28.94 11.82 1.24
N LYS A 148 29.58 12.56 2.16
CA LYS A 148 28.87 13.38 3.15
C LYS A 148 28.10 14.55 2.52
N GLU A 149 28.56 15.07 1.38
CA GLU A 149 27.80 16.09 0.63
C GLU A 149 26.55 15.50 -0.03
N TRP A 150 26.63 14.26 -0.51
CA TRP A 150 25.50 13.58 -1.16
C TRP A 150 24.50 13.01 -0.14
N LEU A 151 25.00 12.51 0.98
CA LEU A 151 24.23 11.83 2.02
C LEU A 151 24.53 12.48 3.38
N PRO A 152 23.98 13.68 3.65
CA PRO A 152 24.30 14.44 4.86
C PRO A 152 23.75 13.79 6.14
N GLU A 153 22.76 12.92 6.02
CA GLU A 153 22.11 12.23 7.14
C GLU A 153 22.67 10.82 7.39
N ALA A 154 23.44 10.27 6.46
CA ALA A 154 24.02 8.94 6.59
C ALA A 154 25.41 9.00 7.26
N GLU A 155 25.73 7.99 8.06
CA GLU A 155 27.08 7.78 8.54
C GLU A 155 27.97 7.30 7.39
N VAL A 156 29.05 8.00 7.10
CA VAL A 156 29.98 7.66 6.00
C VAL A 156 31.30 7.23 6.59
N THR A 157 31.74 6.03 6.25
CA THR A 157 33.04 5.49 6.66
C THR A 157 33.82 5.00 5.46
N VAL A 158 35.02 5.53 5.24
CA VAL A 158 35.92 5.12 4.16
C VAL A 158 37.23 4.63 4.76
N TYR A 159 37.68 3.45 4.36
CA TYR A 159 38.91 2.82 4.86
C TYR A 159 39.53 1.94 3.78
N GLY A 160 40.83 1.66 3.90
CA GLY A 160 41.59 0.85 2.94
C GLY A 160 43.01 0.61 3.41
#